data_AF-A0A7C3GYW3-F1
#
_entry.id   AF-A0A7C3GYW3-F1
#
_cell.length_a   1.000
_cell.length_b   1.000
_cell.length_c   1.000
_cell.angle_alpha   90.00
_cell.angle_beta   90.00
_cell.angle_gamma   90.00
#
_symmetry.space_group_name_H-M   'P 1'
#
loop_
_entity.id
_entity.type
_entity.pdbx_description
1 polymer ?
#
loop_
_entity_poly.entity_id
_entity_poly.type
_entity_poly.pdbx_seq_one_letter_code
_entity_poly.pdbx_strand_id
1 'polypeptide(L)'
;EEVGYGARKLQHLTSLTIAPGYQSHCTHIVLAQDLYEQRCEGDEPEEIEVVPWSLNRLNELLTQEECTEARSIAALFMVREHLARQ
;
A
#
# COMPACT_ATOMS: atom_id res chain seq x y z
N GLU A 1 -1.15 12.95 5.36
CA GLU A 1 -0.05 13.61 4.64
C GLU A 1 -0.19 13.26 3.16
N GLU A 2 0.15 12.04 2.75
CA GLU A 2 0.16 11.64 1.32
C GLU A 2 -1.22 11.56 0.64
N VAL A 3 -2.19 10.81 1.19
CA VAL A 3 -3.47 10.52 0.50
C VAL A 3 -4.67 11.35 0.99
N GLY A 4 -4.50 12.15 2.05
CA GLY A 4 -5.56 12.99 2.61
C GLY A 4 -6.64 12.29 3.45
N TYR A 5 -6.38 11.04 3.88
CA TYR A 5 -7.28 10.27 4.74
C TYR A 5 -6.58 9.76 6.00
N GLY A 6 -7.33 9.73 7.10
CA GLY A 6 -7.05 8.88 8.26
C GLY A 6 -7.84 7.57 8.18
N ALA A 7 -7.51 6.60 9.03
CA ALA A 7 -8.20 5.31 9.10
C ALA A 7 -8.61 4.97 10.54
N ARG A 8 -9.80 4.40 10.74
CA ARG A 8 -10.27 3.94 12.06
C ARG A 8 -9.82 2.53 12.38
N LYS A 9 -9.57 1.71 11.36
CA LYS A 9 -9.06 0.35 11.51
C LYS A 9 -7.73 0.22 10.78
N LEU A 10 -6.68 0.00 11.56
CA LEU A 10 -5.33 -0.29 11.07
C LEU A 10 -4.96 -1.71 11.49
N GLN A 11 -4.62 -2.55 10.51
CA GLN A 11 -4.20 -3.92 10.74
C GLN A 11 -2.83 -4.16 10.13
N HIS A 12 -1.84 -4.47 10.95
CA HIS A 12 -0.56 -4.99 10.46
C HIS A 12 -0.77 -6.38 9.86
N LEU A 13 -0.32 -6.57 8.62
CA LEU A 13 -0.43 -7.84 7.90
C LEU A 13 0.88 -8.64 7.97
N THR A 14 2.00 -7.99 7.64
CA THR A 14 3.32 -8.63 7.64
C THR A 14 4.44 -7.58 7.53
N SER A 15 5.69 -8.05 7.56
CA SER A 15 6.88 -7.24 7.31
C SER A 15 7.71 -7.89 6.20
N LEU A 16 8.12 -7.10 5.21
CA LEU A 16 8.89 -7.57 4.06
C LEU A 16 10.32 -7.01 4.14
N THR A 17 11.32 -7.87 3.97
CA THR A 17 12.72 -7.43 3.79
C THR A 17 12.99 -7.11 2.33
N ILE A 18 13.91 -6.19 2.05
CA ILE A 18 14.46 -5.96 0.71
C ILE A 18 15.93 -6.39 0.68
N ALA A 19 16.31 -7.26 -0.25
CA ALA A 19 17.69 -7.74 -0.43
C ALA A 19 18.39 -8.11 0.90
N PRO A 20 17.91 -9.13 1.65
CA PRO A 20 18.30 -9.39 3.04
C PRO A 20 19.79 -9.73 3.23
N GLY A 21 20.50 -10.14 2.16
CA GLY A 21 21.95 -10.32 2.18
C GLY A 21 22.76 -9.01 2.23
N TYR A 22 22.12 -7.87 1.95
CA TYR A 22 22.77 -6.56 1.83
C TYR A 22 22.11 -5.46 2.67
N GLN A 23 20.82 -5.61 3.02
CA GLN A 23 20.09 -4.62 3.80
C GLN A 23 19.33 -5.28 4.95
N SER A 24 19.33 -4.61 6.11
CA SER A 24 18.55 -5.00 7.29
C SER A 24 17.21 -4.27 7.40
N HIS A 25 16.88 -3.41 6.44
CA HIS A 25 15.61 -2.68 6.44
C HIS A 25 14.43 -3.60 6.17
N CYS A 26 13.34 -3.35 6.89
CA CYS A 26 12.06 -3.99 6.65
C CYS A 26 10.99 -2.95 6.34
N THR A 27 10.04 -3.33 5.49
CA THR A 27 8.85 -2.56 5.16
C THR A 27 7.66 -3.24 5.81
N HIS A 28 6.95 -2.53 6.70
CA HIS A 28 5.74 -3.03 7.34
C HIS A 28 4.53 -2.78 6.45
N ILE A 29 3.76 -3.84 6.18
CA ILE A 29 2.53 -3.75 5.40
C ILE A 29 1.35 -3.63 6.37
N VAL A 30 0.63 -2.51 6.30
CA VAL A 30 -0.53 -2.21 7.13
C VAL A 30 -1.75 -1.99 6.23
N LEU A 31 -2.83 -2.71 6.50
CA LEU A 31 -4.13 -2.50 5.88
C LEU A 31 -4.92 -1.44 6.66
N ALA A 32 -5.22 -0.34 5.98
CA ALA A 32 -6.07 0.74 6.49
C ALA A 32 -7.50 0.59 5.95
N GLN A 33 -8.49 0.61 6.84
CA GLN A 33 -9.91 0.52 6.51
C GLN A 33 -10.71 1.52 7.35
N ASP A 34 -11.97 1.74 6.93
CA ASP A 34 -12.87 2.73 7.54
C ASP A 34 -12.20 4.11 7.54
N LEU A 35 -11.95 4.57 6.31
CA LEU A 35 -11.23 5.81 6.03
C LEU A 35 -12.13 7.02 6.28
N TYR A 36 -11.55 8.10 6.77
CA TYR A 36 -12.20 9.38 6.94
C TYR A 36 -11.28 10.51 6.46
N GLU A 37 -11.86 11.58 5.92
CA GLU A 37 -11.09 12.70 5.41
C GLU A 37 -10.29 13.34 6.55
N GLN A 38 -8.97 13.42 6.35
CA GLN A 38 -8.06 14.11 7.24
C GLN A 38 -6.79 14.44 6.47
N ARG A 39 -6.61 15.72 6.16
CA ARG A 39 -5.39 16.24 5.52
C ARG A 39 -4.45 16.74 6.60
N CYS A 40 -3.18 16.36 6.48
CA CYS A 40 -2.08 16.86 7.28
C CYS A 40 -1.01 17.38 6.31
N GLU A 41 -0.27 18.40 6.72
CA GLU A 41 0.88 18.92 5.98
C GLU A 41 1.93 17.81 5.82
N GLY A 42 2.30 17.51 4.58
CA GLY A 42 3.40 16.59 4.26
C GLY A 42 4.68 17.37 3.94
N ASP A 43 5.80 16.66 3.87
CA ASP A 43 7.12 17.19 3.52
C ASP A 43 7.48 17.02 2.03
N GLU A 44 6.61 16.41 1.26
CA GLU A 44 6.80 16.18 -0.18
C GLU A 44 6.85 17.50 -0.96
N PRO A 45 7.80 17.65 -1.90
CA PRO A 45 7.96 18.88 -2.68
C PRO A 45 6.85 19.08 -3.72
N GLU A 46 6.13 18.02 -4.09
CA GLU A 46 5.08 18.01 -5.11
C GLU A 46 3.84 17.26 -4.59
N GLU A 47 2.67 17.55 -5.16
CA GLU A 47 1.42 16.88 -4.79
C GLU A 47 1.40 15.43 -5.31
N ILE A 48 1.13 14.47 -4.42
CA ILE A 48 1.01 13.05 -4.78
C ILE A 48 -0.36 12.80 -5.41
N GLU A 49 -0.37 12.23 -6.63
CA GLU A 49 -1.60 11.78 -7.27
C GLU A 49 -2.18 10.54 -6.57
N VAL A 50 -3.45 10.62 -6.17
CA VAL A 50 -4.18 9.49 -5.56
C VAL A 50 -5.05 8.81 -6.61
N VAL A 51 -4.68 7.59 -7.01
CA VAL A 51 -5.42 6.79 -7.99
C VAL A 51 -6.16 5.63 -7.30
N PRO A 52 -7.50 5.68 -7.20
CA PRO A 52 -8.28 4.55 -6.68
C PRO A 52 -8.19 3.35 -7.61
N TRP A 53 -7.87 2.17 -7.07
CA TRP A 53 -7.78 0.93 -7.85
C TRP A 53 -8.60 -0.21 -7.23
N SER A 54 -9.30 -0.97 -8.09
CA SER A 54 -10.07 -2.14 -7.64
C SER A 54 -9.17 -3.35 -7.45
N LEU A 55 -9.28 -4.02 -6.29
CA LEU A 55 -8.53 -5.27 -6.02
C LEU A 55 -8.88 -6.41 -6.99
N ASN A 56 -10.06 -6.37 -7.62
CA ASN A 56 -10.46 -7.34 -8.65
C ASN A 56 -9.72 -7.13 -9.97
N ARG A 57 -9.12 -5.95 -10.17
CA ARG A 57 -8.39 -5.54 -11.38
C ARG A 57 -6.88 -5.49 -11.14
N LEU A 58 -6.36 -6.16 -10.11
CA LEU A 58 -4.91 -6.17 -9.85
C LEU A 58 -4.09 -6.70 -11.03
N ASN A 59 -4.63 -7.66 -11.79
CA ASN A 59 -3.94 -8.18 -12.97
C ASN A 59 -3.69 -7.09 -14.03
N GLU A 60 -4.60 -6.12 -14.15
CA GLU A 60 -4.41 -4.98 -15.07
C GLU A 60 -3.35 -4.01 -14.55
N LEU A 61 -3.25 -3.84 -13.23
CA LEU A 61 -2.22 -3.01 -12.61
C LEU A 61 -0.81 -3.55 -12.89
N LEU A 62 -0.64 -4.88 -12.91
CA LEU A 62 0.65 -5.52 -13.23
C LEU A 62 1.09 -5.32 -14.68
N THR A 63 0.19 -4.89 -15.55
CA THR A 63 0.52 -4.59 -16.95
C THR A 63 0.91 -3.12 -17.16
N GLN A 64 0.74 -2.27 -16.13
CA GLN A 64 1.15 -0.88 -16.18
C GLN A 64 2.66 -0.78 -15.97
N GLU A 65 3.35 -0.09 -16.88
CA GLU A 65 4.81 0.11 -16.81
C GLU A 65 5.24 0.88 -15.55
N GLU A 66 4.34 1.68 -14.99
CA GLU A 66 4.55 2.47 -13.77
C GLU A 66 4.44 1.62 -12.49
N CYS A 67 3.83 0.43 -12.54
CA CYS A 67 3.66 -0.45 -11.38
C CYS A 67 4.61 -1.65 -11.44
N THR A 68 5.87 -1.42 -11.08
CA THR A 68 6.92 -2.45 -11.09
C THR A 68 7.53 -2.74 -9.72
N GLU A 69 7.07 -2.05 -8.67
CA GLU A 69 7.62 -2.17 -7.32
C GLU A 69 7.13 -3.43 -6.61
N ALA A 70 8.07 -4.30 -6.24
CA ALA A 70 7.77 -5.66 -5.75
C ALA A 70 7.03 -5.70 -4.41
N ARG A 71 7.30 -4.77 -3.48
CA ARG A 71 6.66 -4.72 -2.15
C ARG A 71 5.21 -4.25 -2.28
N SER A 72 4.92 -3.26 -3.13
CA SER A 72 3.57 -2.79 -3.46
C SER A 72 2.75 -3.90 -4.10
N ILE A 73 3.31 -4.60 -5.10
CA ILE A 73 2.66 -5.75 -5.72
C ILE A 73 2.37 -6.85 -4.69
N ALA A 74 3.37 -7.22 -3.88
CA ALA A 74 3.20 -8.23 -2.84
C ALA A 74 2.11 -7.83 -1.82
N ALA A 75 2.13 -6.58 -1.36
CA ALA A 75 1.15 -6.05 -0.41
C ALA A 75 -0.28 -6.13 -0.94
N LEU A 76 -0.51 -5.75 -2.20
CA LEU A 76 -1.84 -5.80 -2.83
C LEU A 76 -2.38 -7.23 -2.92
N PHE A 77 -1.53 -8.20 -3.28
CA PHE A 77 -1.93 -9.62 -3.32
C PHE A 77 -2.21 -10.18 -1.92
N MET A 78 -1.40 -9.82 -0.92
CA MET A 78 -1.63 -10.22 0.48
C MET A 78 -2.94 -9.64 1.03
N VAL A 79 -3.24 -8.37 0.73
CA VAL A 79 -4.51 -7.74 1.11
C VAL A 79 -5.69 -8.46 0.46
N ARG A 80 -5.61 -8.76 -0.84
CA ARG A 80 -6.69 -9.48 -1.54
C ARG A 80 -6.96 -10.85 -0.92
N GLU A 81 -5.92 -11.62 -0.63
CA GLU A 81 -6.04 -12.93 0.03
C GLU A 81 -6.58 -12.80 1.46
N HIS A 82 -6.12 -11.81 2.21
CA HIS A 82 -6.59 -11.54 3.57
C HIS A 82 -8.08 -11.21 3.60
N LEU A 83 -8.56 -10.36 2.69
CA LEU A 83 -9.97 -9.99 2.58
C LEU A 83 -10.85 -11.14 2.10
N ALA A 84 -10.33 -12.05 1.27
CA ALA A 84 -11.08 -13.23 0.81
C ALA A 84 -11.33 -14.27 1.93
N ARG A 85 -10.57 -14.21 3.03
CA ARG A 85 -10.71 -15.12 4.19
C ARG A 85 -11.60 -14.57 5.30
N GLN A 86 -12.03 -13.30 5.21
CA GLN A 86 -12.94 -12.67 6.16
C GLN A 86 -14.40 -12.95 5.78
#